data_AF-A0A6J5TZ96-F1
#
_entry.id   AF-A0A6J5TZ96-F1
#
_cell.length_a   1.000
_cell.length_b   1.000
_cell.length_c   1.000
_cell.angle_alpha   90.00
_cell.angle_beta   90.00
_cell.angle_gamma   90.00
#
_symmetry.space_group_name_H-M   'P 1'
#
loop_
_entity.id
_entity.type
_entity.pdbx_description
1 polymer ?
#
loop_
_entity_poly.entity_id
_entity_poly.type
_entity_poly.pdbx_seq_one_letter_code
_entity_poly.pdbx_strand_id
1 'polypeptide(L)'
;METTEIAAFYQNTADELYLLFEQFCDHFHATSRNSLYLNFISSHSNNMHAREQLRSAKNKASSSLQFVKKMLVSLPFSCQSQSPSPYFDQSLFRFDEKLSLARANLRSQVDQIN
;
A
#
# COMPACT_ATOMS: atom_id res chain seq x y z
N MET A 1 30.86 -4.16 -17.05
CA MET A 1 29.73 -3.43 -17.68
C MET A 1 28.47 -3.98 -17.06
N GLU A 2 27.63 -3.15 -16.44
CA GLU A 2 26.28 -3.60 -16.08
C GLU A 2 25.50 -3.80 -17.38
N THR A 3 25.04 -5.03 -17.61
CA THR A 3 24.19 -5.37 -18.76
C THR A 3 22.76 -5.44 -18.27
N THR A 4 21.90 -4.55 -18.75
CA THR A 4 20.46 -4.62 -18.48
C THR A 4 19.81 -5.59 -19.45
N GLU A 5 19.26 -6.68 -18.94
CA GLU A 5 18.48 -7.65 -19.72
C GLU A 5 16.98 -7.45 -19.46
N ILE A 6 16.17 -7.53 -20.51
CA ILE A 6 14.71 -7.50 -20.38
C ILE A 6 14.23 -8.92 -20.04
N ALA A 7 13.80 -9.14 -18.80
CA ALA A 7 13.36 -10.45 -18.35
C ALA A 7 12.01 -10.88 -18.94
N ALA A 8 11.03 -9.96 -19.05
CA ALA A 8 9.68 -10.25 -19.53
C ALA A 8 8.88 -8.98 -19.87
N PHE A 9 7.79 -9.16 -20.62
CA PHE A 9 6.79 -8.12 -20.89
C PHE A 9 5.45 -8.52 -20.28
N TYR A 10 4.85 -7.60 -19.52
CA TYR A 10 3.57 -7.82 -18.86
C TYR A 10 2.57 -6.75 -19.27
N GLN A 11 1.32 -7.15 -19.44
CA GLN A 11 0.20 -6.21 -19.53
C GLN A 11 -0.12 -5.67 -18.13
N ASN A 12 -0.69 -4.47 -18.05
CA ASN A 12 -1.09 -3.84 -16.78
C ASN A 12 -2.31 -4.50 -16.10
N THR A 13 -2.73 -5.66 -16.59
CA THR A 13 -3.77 -6.52 -16.03
C THR A 13 -3.23 -7.90 -15.65
N ALA A 14 -1.91 -8.14 -15.80
CA ALA A 14 -1.30 -9.42 -15.50
C ALA A 14 -1.26 -9.66 -13.98
N ASP A 15 -1.89 -10.74 -13.53
CA ASP A 15 -1.91 -11.14 -12.12
C ASP A 15 -0.50 -11.48 -11.60
N GLU A 16 0.39 -12.01 -12.45
CA GLU A 16 1.78 -12.29 -12.09
C GLU A 16 2.56 -11.02 -11.73
N LEU A 17 2.39 -9.96 -12.52
CA LEU A 17 3.00 -8.65 -12.23
C LEU A 17 2.40 -8.05 -10.95
N TYR A 18 1.10 -8.25 -10.72
CA TYR A 18 0.47 -7.83 -9.47
C TYR A 18 1.00 -8.60 -8.26
N LEU A 19 1.26 -9.90 -8.38
CA LEU A 19 1.84 -10.70 -7.30
C LEU A 19 3.24 -10.20 -6.93
N LEU A 20 4.06 -9.91 -7.94
CA LEU A 20 5.36 -9.27 -7.76
C LEU A 20 5.21 -7.92 -7.06
N PHE A 21 4.27 -7.09 -7.50
CA PHE A 21 3.97 -5.82 -6.85
C PHE A 21 3.57 -5.98 -5.37
N GLU A 22 2.66 -6.92 -5.05
CA GLU A 22 2.15 -7.11 -3.69
C GLU A 22 3.27 -7.53 -2.72
N GLN A 23 4.21 -8.34 -3.18
CA GLN A 23 5.33 -8.82 -2.37
C GLN A 23 6.52 -7.84 -2.36
N PHE A 24 6.76 -7.16 -3.48
CA PHE A 24 8.02 -6.49 -3.78
C PHE A 24 7.85 -5.05 -4.29
N CYS A 25 6.77 -4.34 -3.91
CA CYS A 25 6.45 -2.98 -4.33
C CYS A 25 7.65 -2.01 -4.29
N ASP A 26 8.54 -2.16 -3.30
CA ASP A 26 9.71 -1.28 -3.15
C ASP A 26 10.75 -1.40 -4.27
N HIS A 27 10.69 -2.47 -5.07
CA HIS A 27 11.56 -2.65 -6.24
C HIS A 27 11.06 -1.85 -7.46
N PHE A 28 9.82 -1.37 -7.43
CA PHE A 28 9.25 -0.52 -8.48
C PHE A 28 9.53 0.97 -8.25
N HIS A 29 10.40 1.29 -7.29
CA HIS A 29 10.89 2.63 -7.02
C HIS A 29 12.14 2.94 -7.86
N ALA A 30 12.22 4.17 -8.36
CA ALA A 30 13.38 4.63 -9.11
C ALA A 30 14.64 4.82 -8.23
N THR A 31 14.47 4.93 -6.91
CA THR A 31 15.56 5.23 -5.98
C THR A 31 16.38 4.00 -5.64
N SER A 32 17.71 4.16 -5.58
CA SER A 32 18.63 3.11 -5.17
C SER A 32 18.32 2.60 -3.76
N ARG A 33 18.19 1.28 -3.61
CA ARG A 33 17.93 0.53 -2.36
C ARG A 33 18.87 0.82 -1.18
N ASN A 34 19.97 1.52 -1.41
CA ASN A 34 21.06 1.67 -0.44
C ASN A 34 20.97 2.94 0.42
N SER A 35 19.86 3.68 0.35
CA SER A 35 19.70 4.87 1.18
C SER A 35 19.12 4.52 2.55
N LEU A 36 19.81 4.92 3.63
CA LEU A 36 19.44 4.63 5.01
C LEU A 36 18.01 5.06 5.37
N TYR A 37 17.48 6.11 4.73
CA TYR A 37 16.14 6.60 5.03
C TYR A 37 15.02 5.65 4.57
N LEU A 38 15.28 4.79 3.57
CA LEU A 38 14.30 3.83 3.05
C LEU A 38 13.87 2.82 4.13
N ASN A 39 14.74 2.57 5.12
CA ASN A 39 14.43 1.71 6.26
C ASN A 39 13.30 2.24 7.14
N PHE A 40 12.97 3.53 7.04
CA PHE A 40 11.93 4.19 7.84
C PHE A 40 10.62 4.40 7.06
N ILE A 41 10.54 4.00 5.79
CA ILE A 41 9.33 4.11 4.99
C ILE A 41 8.51 2.84 5.16
N SER A 42 7.26 2.96 5.61
CA SER A 42 6.31 1.84 5.62
C SER A 42 5.70 1.64 4.23
N SER A 43 5.87 0.45 3.66
CA SER A 43 5.36 0.03 2.35
C SER A 43 4.57 -1.28 2.45
N HIS A 44 3.91 -1.71 1.37
CA HIS A 44 3.21 -3.00 1.34
C HIS A 44 4.17 -4.21 1.44
N SER A 45 5.42 -4.03 0.99
CA SER A 45 6.46 -5.05 1.09
C SER A 45 6.97 -5.24 2.51
N ASN A 46 7.30 -4.14 3.19
CA ASN A 46 8.02 -4.20 4.47
C ASN A 46 7.10 -4.07 5.70
N ASN A 47 5.84 -3.66 5.54
CA ASN A 47 4.89 -3.50 6.63
C ASN A 47 3.70 -4.46 6.49
N MET A 48 3.55 -5.37 7.47
CA MET A 48 2.47 -6.37 7.46
C MET A 48 1.08 -5.74 7.49
N HIS A 49 0.88 -4.64 8.23
CA HIS A 49 -0.41 -3.96 8.32
C HIS A 49 -0.77 -3.27 7.00
N ALA A 50 0.22 -2.67 6.32
CA ALA A 50 0.01 -2.11 4.98
C ALA A 50 -0.38 -3.18 3.98
N ARG A 51 0.33 -4.31 3.99
CA ARG A 51 0.00 -5.43 3.12
C ARG A 51 -1.41 -5.97 3.35
N GLU A 52 -1.82 -6.09 4.61
CA GLU A 52 -3.16 -6.56 4.95
C GLU A 52 -4.24 -5.56 4.51
N GLN A 53 -3.99 -4.26 4.62
CA GLN A 53 -4.90 -3.24 4.08
C GLN A 53 -5.04 -3.33 2.57
N LEU A 54 -3.95 -3.56 1.84
CA LEU A 54 -3.98 -3.76 0.39
C LEU A 54 -4.80 -5.00 0.01
N ARG A 55 -4.59 -6.12 0.69
CA ARG A 55 -5.36 -7.36 0.50
C ARG A 55 -6.83 -7.17 0.81
N SER A 56 -7.12 -6.52 1.94
CA SER A 56 -8.49 -6.18 2.34
C SER A 56 -9.17 -5.28 1.30
N ALA A 57 -8.45 -4.29 0.74
CA ALA A 57 -8.97 -3.43 -0.31
C ALA A 57 -9.24 -4.20 -1.61
N LYS A 58 -8.34 -5.11 -2.00
CA LYS A 58 -8.54 -6.01 -3.14
C LYS A 58 -9.78 -6.89 -2.96
N ASN A 59 -9.94 -7.51 -1.79
CA ASN A 59 -11.07 -8.39 -1.47
C ASN A 59 -12.42 -7.65 -1.43
N LYS A 60 -12.41 -6.36 -1.07
CA LYS A 60 -13.60 -5.50 -1.07
C LYS A 60 -13.90 -4.87 -2.43
N ALA A 61 -12.99 -4.95 -3.40
CA ALA A 61 -13.20 -4.37 -4.71
C ALA A 61 -14.25 -5.16 -5.49
N SER A 62 -15.14 -4.46 -6.19
CA SER A 62 -16.16 -5.09 -7.04
C SER A 62 -15.57 -5.88 -8.21
N SER A 63 -14.35 -5.53 -8.63
CA SER A 63 -13.62 -6.22 -9.70
C SER A 63 -12.14 -6.29 -9.38
N SER A 64 -11.62 -7.51 -9.21
CA SER A 64 -10.18 -7.75 -9.03
C SER A 64 -9.38 -7.23 -10.23
N LEU A 65 -9.86 -7.43 -11.44
CA LEU A 65 -9.20 -6.97 -12.66
C LEU A 65 -9.03 -5.44 -12.68
N GLN A 66 -10.09 -4.69 -12.36
CA GLN A 66 -10.02 -3.22 -12.31
C GLN A 66 -9.14 -2.73 -11.16
N PHE A 67 -9.16 -3.45 -10.03
CA PHE A 67 -8.27 -3.17 -8.92
C PHE A 67 -6.80 -3.35 -9.32
N VAL A 68 -6.45 -4.49 -9.91
CA VAL A 68 -5.10 -4.77 -10.42
C VAL A 68 -4.66 -3.71 -11.40
N LYS A 69 -5.51 -3.39 -12.38
CA LYS A 69 -5.22 -2.34 -13.37
C LYS A 69 -4.96 -0.99 -12.72
N LYS A 70 -5.79 -0.59 -11.75
CA LYS A 70 -5.62 0.66 -11.01
C LYS A 70 -4.30 0.69 -10.23
N MET A 71 -3.94 -0.42 -9.59
CA MET A 71 -2.69 -0.52 -8.83
C MET A 71 -1.46 -0.46 -9.75
N LEU A 72 -1.45 -1.25 -10.82
CA LEU A 72 -0.30 -1.30 -11.73
C LEU A 72 -0.10 -0.02 -12.54
N VAL A 73 -1.18 0.72 -12.85
CA VAL A 73 -1.09 2.05 -13.49
C VAL A 73 -0.51 3.11 -12.55
N SER A 74 -0.57 2.92 -11.23
CA SER A 74 0.01 3.87 -10.27
C SER A 74 1.54 3.81 -10.17
N LEU A 75 2.17 2.86 -10.86
CA LEU A 75 3.63 2.72 -10.90
C LEU A 75 4.24 3.61 -12.00
N PRO A 76 5.45 4.17 -11.78
CA PRO A 76 6.22 4.15 -10.54
C PRO A 76 5.66 5.14 -9.50
N PHE A 77 5.85 4.83 -8.23
CA PHE A 77 5.31 5.64 -7.13
C PHE A 77 5.87 7.07 -7.08
N SER A 78 5.06 8.00 -6.60
CA SER A 78 5.51 9.38 -6.36
C SER A 78 6.41 9.46 -5.13
N CYS A 79 7.38 10.38 -5.13
CA CYS A 79 8.27 10.57 -3.99
C CYS A 79 7.52 10.97 -2.70
N GLN A 80 6.29 11.50 -2.83
CA GLN A 80 5.46 11.89 -1.69
C GLN A 80 4.98 10.68 -0.87
N SER A 81 4.72 9.52 -1.50
CA SER A 81 4.38 8.30 -0.76
C SER A 81 5.58 7.63 -0.09
N GLN A 82 6.78 8.19 -0.24
CA GLN A 82 8.05 7.68 0.28
C GLN A 82 8.57 8.52 1.46
N SER A 83 7.69 9.22 2.16
CA SER A 83 8.09 9.99 3.33
C SER A 83 8.48 9.05 4.48
N PRO A 84 9.68 9.18 5.08
CA PRO A 84 10.08 8.42 6.27
C PRO A 84 9.46 8.99 7.56
N SER A 85 8.44 9.85 7.45
CA SER A 85 7.79 10.45 8.60
C SER A 85 7.05 9.36 9.39
N PRO A 86 7.25 9.29 10.73
CA PRO A 86 6.57 8.33 11.58
C PRO A 86 5.04 8.38 11.44
N TYR A 87 4.47 9.55 11.12
CA TYR A 87 3.03 9.72 10.92
C TYR A 87 2.45 8.88 9.76
N PHE A 88 3.30 8.43 8.83
CA PHE A 88 2.89 7.53 7.75
C PHE A 88 3.11 6.04 8.09
N ASP A 89 3.66 5.73 9.26
CA ASP A 89 3.83 4.35 9.70
C ASP A 89 2.50 3.75 10.18
N GLN A 90 1.98 2.83 9.38
CA GLN A 90 0.74 2.13 9.68
C GLN A 90 0.84 1.21 10.90
N SER A 91 2.04 0.77 11.31
CA SER A 91 2.20 0.01 12.56
C SER A 91 1.91 0.85 13.80
N LEU A 92 2.21 2.15 13.75
CA LEU A 92 2.16 3.03 14.92
C LEU A 92 0.77 3.61 15.15
N PHE A 93 0.02 3.93 14.08
CA PHE A 93 -1.19 4.74 14.19
C PHE A 93 -2.50 4.04 13.77
N ARG A 94 -2.46 2.89 13.07
CA ARG A 94 -3.67 2.28 12.48
C ARG A 94 -4.36 1.19 13.31
N PHE A 95 -3.92 0.88 14.53
CA PHE A 95 -4.77 0.10 15.44
C PHE A 95 -5.90 0.93 16.07
N ASP A 96 -6.02 2.23 15.75
CA ASP A 96 -7.01 3.12 16.39
C ASP A 96 -8.13 3.63 15.47
N GLU A 97 -8.17 3.27 14.19
CA GLU A 97 -9.29 3.66 13.31
C GLU A 97 -10.60 2.95 13.67
N LYS A 98 -10.53 1.72 14.19
CA LYS A 98 -11.72 1.06 14.74
C LYS A 98 -12.23 1.77 15.99
N LEU A 99 -11.34 2.34 16.80
CA LEU A 99 -11.70 3.07 18.01
C LEU A 99 -12.32 4.44 17.68
N SER A 100 -11.80 5.14 16.67
CA SER A 100 -12.37 6.42 16.22
C SER A 100 -13.77 6.25 15.62
N LEU A 101 -13.98 5.20 14.81
CA LEU A 101 -15.30 4.88 14.25
C LEU A 101 -16.28 4.41 15.35
N ALA A 102 -15.82 3.59 16.31
CA ALA A 102 -16.63 3.18 17.46
C ALA A 102 -17.05 4.37 18.33
N ARG A 103 -16.13 5.31 18.59
CA ARG A 103 -16.43 6.55 19.33
C ARG A 103 -17.41 7.47 18.59
N ALA A 104 -17.30 7.57 17.26
CA ALA A 104 -18.23 8.35 16.44
C ALA A 104 -19.65 7.75 16.46
N ASN A 105 -19.77 6.42 16.32
CA ASN A 105 -21.05 5.72 16.38
C ASN A 105 -21.73 5.84 17.76
N LEU A 106 -20.94 5.77 18.84
CA LEU A 106 -21.47 5.88 20.21
C LEU A 106 -22.00 7.30 20.50
N ARG A 107 -21.34 8.34 19.96
CA ARG A 107 -21.82 9.73 20.01
C ARG A 107 -23.15 9.90 19.28
N SER A 108 -23.26 9.36 18.06
CA SER A 108 -24.50 9.42 17.28
C SER A 108 -25.67 8.71 17.94
N GLN A 109 -25.44 7.67 18.75
CA GLN A 109 -26.51 6.99 19.50
C GLN A 109 -26.97 7.78 20.73
N VAL A 110 -26.06 8.48 21.41
CA VAL A 110 -26.40 9.35 22.55
C VAL A 110 -27.23 10.56 22.10
N ASP A 111 -26.94 11.10 20.92
CA ASP A 111 -27.70 12.24 20.36
C ASP A 111 -29.10 11.88 19.86
N GLN A 112 -29.44 10.59 19.70
CA GLN A 112 -30.80 10.12 19.35
C GLN A 112 -31.69 9.81 20.57
N ILE A 113 -31.14 9.87 21.79
CA ILE A 113 -31.85 9.53 23.04
C ILE A 113 -32.28 10.80 23.81
N ASN A 114 -31.89 12.00 23.36
CA ASN A 114 -32.40 13.28 23.83
C ASN A 114 -33.35 13.92 22.81
#